data_AF-J3JIN8-F1
#
_entry.id   AF-J3JIN8-F1
#
_cell.length_a   1.000
_cell.length_b   1.000
_cell.length_c   1.000
_cell.angle_alpha   90.00
_cell.angle_beta   90.00
_cell.angle_gamma   90.00
#
_symmetry.space_group_name_H-M   'P 1'
#
loop_
_entity.id
_entity.type
_entity.pdbx_description
1 polymer ?
#
loop_
_entity_poly.entity_id
_entity_poly.type
_entity_poly.pdbx_seq_one_letter_code
_entity_poly.pdbx_strand_id
1 'polypeptide(L)' 'MRIGVPREPVDQPRTAASPQTVELMIRLGYEVLVERGAGGRA' A
#
# COMPACT_ATOMS: atom_id res chain seq x y z
N MET A 1 14.83 -5.47 -0.96
CA MET A 1 14.24 -4.44 -1.85
C MET A 1 13.06 -3.81 -1.13
N ARG A 2 12.80 -2.52 -1.33
CA ARG A 2 11.72 -1.77 -0.66
C ARG A 2 10.57 -1.50 -1.62
N ILE A 3 9.34 -1.59 -1.13
CA ILE A 3 8.11 -1.28 -1.88
C ILE A 3 7.34 -0.20 -1.10
N GLY A 4 6.94 0.86 -1.78
CA GLY A 4 6.12 1.94 -1.21
C GLY A 4 4.66 1.82 -1.62
N VAL A 5 3.75 2.09 -0.67
CA VAL A 5 2.31 2.26 -0.91
C VAL A 5 1.95 3.70 -0.54
N PRO A 6 1.98 4.65 -1.50
CA PRO A 6 1.70 6.05 -1.25
C PRO A 6 0.19 6.31 -1.07
N ARG A 7 -0.14 7.48 -0.53
CA ARG A 7 -1.51 7.97 -0.54
C ARG A 7 -1.82 8.59 -1.90
N GLU A 8 -2.84 8.05 -2.56
CA GLU A 8 -3.31 8.57 -3.84
C GLU A 8 -4.12 9.88 -3.69
N PRO A 9 -4.17 10.71 -4.75
CA PRO A 9 -4.95 11.94 -4.83
C PRO A 9 -6.44 11.79 -4.48
N VAL A 10 -7.12 12.92 -4.25
CA VAL A 10 -8.53 12.93 -3.81
C VAL A 10 -9.46 12.29 -4.84
N ASP A 11 -9.19 12.49 -6.11
CA ASP A 11 -9.92 12.00 -7.28
C ASP A 11 -9.59 10.53 -7.64
N GLN A 12 -8.62 9.91 -6.98
CA GLN A 12 -8.23 8.51 -7.20
C GLN A 12 -8.48 7.68 -5.93
N PRO A 13 -9.64 7.03 -5.80
CA PRO A 13 -10.01 6.34 -4.55
C PRO A 13 -9.21 5.05 -4.34
N ARG A 14 -8.80 4.36 -5.41
CA ARG A 14 -8.08 3.08 -5.31
C ARG A 14 -6.68 3.27 -4.74
N THR A 15 -6.23 2.32 -3.94
CA THR A 15 -4.86 2.22 -3.43
C THR A 15 -4.04 1.21 -4.23
N ALA A 16 -2.72 1.38 -4.25
CA ALA A 16 -1.79 0.50 -4.97
C ALA A 16 -1.76 -0.94 -4.42
N ALA A 17 -2.02 -1.13 -3.12
CA ALA A 17 -2.06 -2.44 -2.49
C ALA A 17 -3.09 -2.46 -1.35
N SER A 18 -3.87 -3.54 -1.27
CA SER A 18 -4.73 -3.82 -0.11
C SER A 18 -3.89 -4.37 1.06
N PRO A 19 -4.44 -4.41 2.28
CA PRO A 19 -3.77 -5.04 3.42
C PRO A 19 -3.36 -6.50 3.15
N GLN A 20 -4.21 -7.27 2.46
CA GLN A 20 -3.90 -8.67 2.12
C GLN A 20 -2.72 -8.76 1.15
N THR A 21 -2.66 -7.87 0.15
CA THR A 21 -1.54 -7.81 -0.78
C THR A 21 -0.24 -7.42 -0.07
N VAL A 22 -0.29 -6.44 0.85
CA VAL A 22 0.87 -6.04 1.66
C VAL A 22 1.39 -7.20 2.50
N GLU A 23 0.50 -7.97 3.13
CA GLU A 23 0.89 -9.14 3.92
C GLU A 23 1.60 -10.19 3.07
N LEU A 24 1.11 -10.47 1.85
CA LEU A 24 1.77 -11.40 0.93
C LEU A 24 3.15 -10.89 0.49
N MET A 25 3.29 -9.59 0.20
CA MET A 25 4.59 -8.99 -0.13
C MET A 25 5.59 -9.13 1.02
N ILE A 26 5.15 -8.93 2.27
CA ILE A 26 6.00 -9.14 3.45
C ILE A 26 6.44 -10.60 3.55
N ARG A 27 5.53 -11.56 3.33
CA ARG A 27 5.86 -13.00 3.33
C ARG A 27 6.87 -13.40 2.25
N LEU A 28 6.90 -12.68 1.13
CA LEU A 28 7.91 -12.85 0.08
C LEU A 28 9.27 -12.22 0.43
N GLY A 29 9.39 -11.56 1.58
CA GLY A 29 10.64 -10.97 2.07
C GLY A 29 10.86 -9.51 1.65
N TYR A 30 9.83 -8.81 1.17
CA TYR A 30 9.91 -7.38 0.88
C TYR A 30 9.71 -6.53 2.15
N GLU A 31 10.47 -5.44 2.23
CA GLU A 31 10.19 -4.38 3.19
C GLU A 31 9.14 -3.44 2.57
N VAL A 32 7.97 -3.34 3.19
CA VAL A 32 6.85 -2.54 2.67
C VAL A 32 6.61 -1.32 3.55
N LEU A 33 6.60 -0.13 2.93
CA LEU A 33 6.36 1.15 3.58
C LEU A 33 5.01 1.69 3.11
N VAL A 34 4.07 1.85 4.04
CA VAL A 34 2.73 2.37 3.74
C VAL A 34 2.63 3.80 4.26
N GLU A 35 2.32 4.74 3.37
CA GLU A 35 2.06 6.12 3.78
C GLU A 35 0.79 6.19 4.63
N ARG A 36 0.83 6.97 5.71
CA ARG A 36 -0.33 7.15 6.59
C ARG A 36 -1.50 7.73 5.80
N GLY A 37 -2.61 6.99 5.77
CA GLY A 37 -3.84 7.37 5.06
C GLY A 37 -3.95 6.81 3.65
N ALA A 38 -2.97 6.06 3.16
CA ALA A 38 -3.13 5.25 1.95
C ALA A 38 -4.30 4.28 2.13
N GLY A 39 -5.18 4.21 1.12
CA GLY A 39 -6.36 3.34 1.14
C GLY A 39 -7.49 3.75 2.10
N GLY A 40 -7.40 4.91 2.79
CA GLY A 40 -8.45 5.34 3.73
C GLY A 40 -9.82 5.65 3.10
N ARG A 41 -9.92 5.64 1.76
CA ARG A 41 -11.13 5.88 0.96
C ARG A 41 -11.31 4.85 -0.17
N ALA A 42 -10.48 3.79 -0.17
CA ALA A 42 -10.41 2.80 -1.23
C ALA A 42 -11.50 1.74 -1.13
#